data_AF-A0A955GDG8-F1
#
_entry.id   AF-A0A955GDG8-F1
#
_cell.length_a   1.000
_cell.length_b   1.000
_cell.length_c   1.000
_cell.angle_alpha   90.00
_cell.angle_beta   90.00
_cell.angle_gamma   90.00
#
_symmetry.space_group_name_H-M   'P 1'
#
loop_
_entity.id
_entity.type
_entity.pdbx_description
1 polymer ?
#
loop_
_entity_poly.entity_id
_entity_poly.type
_entity_poly.pdbx_seq_one_letter_code
_entity_poly.pdbx_strand_id
1 'polypeptide(L)'
;MNILQKIYYSLSPYVDGHERRIAKFLDGLREADAKQLITKQVTDLIQQDITVFNLWCEWRYRGYRYLGKSTRRQLYANFDHIKSSFSDYSAQHTVDKEKLLDELSALGIDSEQFNKHAEQWVYIKQIMEYLSPARGRYEYRESSTFGKLLRNPNRESLIGDCNQIVTLYIALFALKFDVQLLQLKTYPGHVALHFDGIDVEATRAEFKKYDEPKQEILPIHEIISINLLDVSDDYYRTKKVPATTILESARLASLISSNQELVSRNLEVAYNNSVAELMRSNSYDRALSFALQSNNSKLIDAVGTNGASFYLQKQDFARALKLSEHSSQHAQLQKVIYHNQGAYLMKKQNYHGAIDVFKKIGDEEAVRNCYVGLYQQETSKLPKQFTSTEIKSYKGVIHNLNDYANKSGNKTLIQHAGELRKHL
;
A
#
# COMPACT_ATOMS: atom_id res chain seq x y z
N MET A 1 -7.48 -35.97 3.65
CA MET A 1 -8.10 -34.81 4.34
C MET A 1 -9.37 -35.26 5.06
N ASN A 2 -9.48 -35.02 6.37
CA ASN A 2 -10.64 -35.45 7.18
C ASN A 2 -11.89 -34.60 6.84
N ILE A 3 -13.10 -35.15 7.05
CA ILE A 3 -14.40 -34.51 6.82
C ILE A 3 -14.48 -33.14 7.51
N LEU A 4 -14.00 -33.02 8.75
CA LEU A 4 -13.97 -31.74 9.48
C LEU A 4 -13.10 -30.69 8.78
N GLN A 5 -11.96 -31.08 8.21
CA GLN A 5 -11.10 -30.18 7.42
C GLN A 5 -11.78 -29.78 6.11
N LYS A 6 -12.47 -30.71 5.43
CA LYS A 6 -13.26 -30.39 4.22
C LYS A 6 -14.35 -29.36 4.51
N ILE A 7 -15.07 -29.51 5.62
CA ILE A 7 -16.12 -28.56 6.03
C ILE A 7 -15.49 -27.20 6.37
N TYR A 8 -14.42 -27.18 7.17
CA TYR A 8 -13.72 -25.94 7.52
C TYR A 8 -13.25 -25.17 6.28
N TYR A 9 -12.53 -25.84 5.37
CA TYR A 9 -12.04 -25.19 4.15
C TYR A 9 -13.14 -24.92 3.13
N SER A 10 -14.33 -25.51 3.24
CA SER A 10 -15.48 -25.10 2.45
C SER A 10 -15.97 -23.70 2.86
N LEU A 11 -15.98 -23.43 4.17
CA LEU A 11 -16.49 -22.18 4.76
C LEU A 11 -15.43 -21.09 4.93
N SER A 12 -14.14 -21.45 4.97
CA SER A 12 -13.04 -20.48 5.13
C SER A 12 -12.71 -19.73 3.83
N PRO A 13 -12.02 -18.57 3.86
CA PRO A 13 -11.51 -17.92 2.64
C PRO A 13 -10.37 -18.72 1.98
N TYR A 14 -9.79 -19.69 2.69
CA TYR A 14 -8.65 -20.47 2.25
C TYR A 14 -9.07 -21.68 1.42
N VAL A 15 -8.28 -22.02 0.39
CA VAL A 15 -8.46 -23.25 -0.39
C VAL A 15 -8.11 -24.49 0.43
N ASP A 16 -6.99 -24.46 1.14
CA ASP A 16 -6.48 -25.58 1.94
C ASP A 16 -5.62 -25.12 3.15
N GLY A 17 -4.97 -26.09 3.80
CA GLY A 17 -4.12 -25.82 4.96
C GLY A 17 -2.80 -25.14 4.64
N HIS A 18 -2.24 -25.32 3.44
CA HIS A 18 -1.01 -24.68 3.04
C HIS A 18 -1.24 -23.19 2.80
N GLU A 19 -2.27 -22.84 2.02
CA GLU A 19 -2.67 -21.45 1.77
C GLU A 19 -2.94 -20.71 3.10
N ARG A 20 -3.60 -21.38 4.07
CA ARG A 20 -3.82 -20.83 5.41
C ARG A 20 -2.51 -20.60 6.20
N ARG A 21 -1.53 -21.50 6.09
CA ARG A 21 -0.21 -21.33 6.76
C ARG A 21 0.50 -20.10 6.22
N ILE A 22 0.52 -19.94 4.90
CA ILE A 22 1.10 -18.77 4.22
C ILE A 22 0.40 -17.50 4.69
N ALA A 23 -0.94 -17.47 4.64
CA ALA A 23 -1.73 -16.33 5.08
C ALA A 23 -1.39 -15.91 6.52
N LYS A 24 -1.41 -16.87 7.45
CA LYS A 24 -1.10 -16.60 8.86
C LYS A 24 0.32 -16.09 9.07
N PHE A 25 1.28 -16.65 8.34
CA PHE A 25 2.65 -16.19 8.40
C PHE A 25 2.75 -14.74 7.93
N LEU A 26 2.25 -14.42 6.73
CA LEU A 26 2.35 -13.07 6.16
C LEU A 26 1.55 -12.02 6.96
N ASP A 27 0.35 -12.35 7.45
CA ASP A 27 -0.44 -11.47 8.32
C ASP A 27 0.21 -11.22 9.69
N GLY A 28 1.04 -12.18 10.13
CA GLY A 28 1.79 -12.15 11.38
C GLY A 28 3.05 -11.29 11.33
N LEU A 29 3.62 -11.03 10.15
CA LEU A 29 4.89 -10.32 10.01
C LEU A 29 4.84 -8.89 10.56
N ARG A 30 5.92 -8.48 11.22
CA ARG A 30 6.15 -7.16 11.79
C ARG A 30 7.57 -6.68 11.46
N GLU A 31 7.78 -5.37 11.46
CA GLU A 31 9.09 -4.76 11.19
C GLU A 31 10.15 -5.13 12.24
N ALA A 32 9.73 -5.45 13.46
CA ALA A 32 10.61 -5.86 14.55
C ALA A 32 11.03 -7.35 14.46
N ASP A 33 10.43 -8.14 13.58
CA ASP A 33 10.74 -9.55 13.45
C ASP A 33 12.16 -9.75 12.90
N ALA A 34 12.88 -10.76 13.41
CA ALA A 34 14.24 -11.04 12.98
C ALA A 34 14.28 -11.51 11.53
N LYS A 35 14.97 -10.76 10.65
CA LYS A 35 15.06 -11.05 9.21
C LYS A 35 15.49 -12.48 8.90
N GLN A 36 16.45 -13.04 9.63
CA GLN A 36 16.90 -14.41 9.43
C GLN A 36 15.77 -15.44 9.63
N LEU A 37 14.86 -15.21 10.58
CA LEU A 37 13.71 -16.08 10.81
C LEU A 37 12.66 -15.92 9.69
N ILE A 38 12.42 -14.69 9.24
CA ILE A 38 11.52 -14.41 8.10
C ILE A 38 12.05 -15.13 6.86
N THR A 39 13.30 -14.91 6.49
CA THR A 39 13.95 -15.51 5.33
C THR A 39 13.92 -17.04 5.38
N LYS A 40 14.20 -17.64 6.54
CA LYS A 40 14.11 -19.09 6.72
C LYS A 40 12.68 -19.57 6.48
N GLN A 41 11.70 -18.94 7.12
CA GLN A 41 10.31 -19.35 7.02
C GLN A 41 9.73 -19.15 5.61
N VAL A 42 10.13 -18.09 4.89
CA VAL A 42 9.77 -17.86 3.48
C VAL A 42 10.36 -18.97 2.61
N THR A 43 11.64 -19.30 2.79
CA THR A 43 12.30 -20.39 2.07
C THR A 43 11.62 -21.74 2.34
N ASP A 44 11.25 -22.03 3.59
CA ASP A 44 10.52 -23.26 3.94
C ASP A 44 9.13 -23.33 3.27
N LEU A 45 8.45 -22.19 3.13
CA LEU A 45 7.15 -22.12 2.43
C LEU A 45 7.31 -22.27 0.91
N ILE A 46 8.39 -21.72 0.34
CA ILE A 46 8.76 -21.91 -1.07
C ILE A 46 9.04 -23.39 -1.36
N GLN A 47 9.83 -24.04 -0.50
CA GLN A 47 10.14 -25.47 -0.61
C GLN A 47 8.88 -26.34 -0.55
N GLN A 48 7.91 -25.97 0.29
CA GLN A 48 6.65 -26.70 0.41
C GLN A 48 5.79 -26.57 -0.84
N ASP A 49 5.48 -25.33 -1.26
CA ASP A 49 4.74 -25.06 -2.49
C ASP A 49 4.78 -23.55 -2.84
N ILE A 50 5.80 -23.15 -3.62
CA ILE A 50 5.90 -21.77 -4.13
C ILE A 50 4.70 -21.37 -5.01
N THR A 51 4.01 -22.33 -5.63
CA THR A 51 2.84 -22.04 -6.48
C THR A 51 1.67 -21.52 -5.65
N VAL A 52 1.38 -22.17 -4.51
CA VAL A 52 0.38 -21.70 -3.55
C VAL A 52 0.78 -20.35 -2.97
N PHE A 53 2.06 -20.16 -2.64
CA PHE A 53 2.59 -18.89 -2.13
C PHE A 53 2.36 -17.75 -3.14
N ASN A 54 2.83 -17.92 -4.37
CA ASN A 54 2.76 -16.86 -5.37
C ASN A 54 1.31 -16.50 -5.72
N LEU A 55 0.43 -17.49 -5.91
CA LEU A 55 -1.01 -17.23 -6.17
C LEU A 55 -1.72 -16.55 -4.99
N TRP A 56 -1.34 -16.87 -3.75
CA TRP A 56 -1.86 -16.15 -2.59
C TRP A 56 -1.40 -14.69 -2.59
N CYS A 57 -0.11 -14.44 -2.88
CA CYS A 57 0.45 -13.10 -2.99
C CYS A 57 -0.23 -12.27 -4.09
N GLU A 58 -0.43 -12.85 -5.27
CA GLU A 58 -1.15 -12.21 -6.38
C GLU A 58 -2.59 -11.80 -5.99
N TRP A 59 -3.32 -12.71 -5.35
CA TRP A 59 -4.69 -12.43 -4.91
C TRP A 59 -4.75 -11.37 -3.81
N ARG A 60 -3.95 -11.55 -2.74
CA ARG A 60 -4.05 -10.77 -1.50
C ARG A 60 -3.36 -9.43 -1.57
N TYR A 61 -2.13 -9.39 -2.09
CA TYR A 61 -1.26 -8.21 -2.03
C TYR A 61 -1.22 -7.47 -3.37
N ARG A 62 -1.26 -8.18 -4.50
CA ARG A 62 -1.37 -7.55 -5.85
C ARG A 62 -2.82 -7.22 -6.24
N GLY A 63 -3.79 -7.72 -5.48
CA GLY A 63 -5.20 -7.38 -5.63
C GLY A 63 -5.88 -7.96 -6.86
N TYR A 64 -5.39 -9.10 -7.36
CA TYR A 64 -5.96 -9.78 -8.53
C TYR A 64 -7.31 -10.40 -8.21
N ARG A 65 -8.39 -9.64 -8.46
CA ARG A 65 -9.75 -10.01 -8.06
C ARG A 65 -10.28 -11.26 -8.77
N TYR A 66 -9.73 -11.61 -9.93
CA TYR A 66 -10.09 -12.82 -10.66
C TYR A 66 -9.62 -14.10 -9.96
N LEU A 67 -8.60 -14.01 -9.09
CA LEU A 67 -8.07 -15.12 -8.29
C LEU A 67 -8.93 -15.40 -7.05
N GLY A 68 -10.24 -15.47 -7.20
CA GLY A 68 -11.13 -15.94 -6.15
C GLY A 68 -10.82 -17.38 -5.72
N LYS A 69 -11.37 -17.82 -4.59
CA LYS A 69 -11.10 -19.15 -4.02
C LYS A 69 -11.34 -20.31 -4.99
N SER A 70 -12.41 -20.26 -5.79
CA SER A 70 -12.71 -21.26 -6.81
C SER A 70 -11.63 -21.30 -7.89
N THR A 71 -11.23 -20.12 -8.40
CA THR A 71 -10.16 -19.98 -9.39
C THR A 71 -8.84 -20.52 -8.85
N ARG A 72 -8.42 -20.12 -7.64
CA ARG A 72 -7.16 -20.60 -7.05
C ARG A 72 -7.18 -22.12 -6.87
N ARG A 73 -8.28 -22.71 -6.40
CA ARG A 73 -8.44 -24.16 -6.32
C ARG A 73 -8.27 -24.85 -7.67
N GLN A 74 -8.83 -24.26 -8.74
CA GLN A 74 -8.66 -24.79 -10.09
C GLN A 74 -7.19 -24.69 -10.55
N LEU A 75 -6.52 -23.57 -10.30
CA LEU A 75 -5.12 -23.38 -10.66
C LEU A 75 -4.19 -24.33 -9.88
N TYR A 76 -4.48 -24.61 -8.61
CA TYR A 76 -3.75 -25.63 -7.84
C TYR A 76 -3.92 -27.02 -8.45
N ALA A 77 -5.14 -27.40 -8.84
CA ALA A 77 -5.39 -28.66 -9.54
C ALA A 77 -4.68 -28.71 -10.91
N ASN A 78 -4.66 -27.61 -11.65
CA ASN A 78 -3.91 -27.52 -12.91
C ASN A 78 -2.40 -27.72 -12.67
N PHE A 79 -1.85 -27.14 -11.60
CA PHE A 79 -0.45 -27.33 -11.24
C PHE A 79 -0.16 -28.77 -10.84
N ASP A 80 -1.07 -29.47 -10.14
CA ASP A 80 -0.93 -30.91 -9.87
C ASP A 80 -0.84 -31.74 -11.18
N HIS A 81 -1.57 -31.35 -12.22
CA HIS A 81 -1.44 -31.97 -13.54
C HIS A 81 -0.08 -31.68 -14.20
N ILE A 82 0.44 -30.45 -14.06
CA ILE A 82 1.79 -30.10 -14.56
C ILE A 82 2.85 -30.92 -13.84
N LYS A 83 2.77 -31.05 -12.51
CA LYS A 83 3.69 -31.88 -11.70
C LYS A 83 3.66 -33.33 -12.16
N SER A 84 2.47 -33.92 -12.27
CA SER A 84 2.32 -35.32 -12.70
C SER A 84 2.89 -35.54 -14.10
N SER A 85 2.55 -34.66 -15.05
CA SER A 85 3.06 -34.75 -16.42
C SER A 85 4.58 -34.54 -16.51
N PHE A 86 5.16 -33.69 -15.65
CA PHE A 86 6.61 -33.53 -15.58
C PHE A 86 7.29 -34.74 -14.95
N SER A 87 6.72 -35.33 -13.89
CA SER A 87 7.24 -36.57 -13.30
C SER A 87 7.24 -37.71 -14.31
N ASP A 88 6.17 -37.88 -15.09
CA ASP A 88 6.12 -38.87 -16.17
C ASP A 88 7.19 -38.58 -17.23
N TYR A 89 7.36 -37.31 -17.62
CA TYR A 89 8.40 -36.90 -18.55
C TYR A 89 9.81 -37.21 -18.03
N SER A 90 10.12 -36.81 -16.80
CA SER A 90 11.42 -37.03 -16.15
C SER A 90 11.75 -38.51 -15.97
N ALA A 91 10.74 -39.36 -15.73
CA ALA A 91 10.92 -40.81 -15.63
C ALA A 91 11.20 -41.49 -16.98
N GLN A 92 10.67 -40.95 -18.08
CA GLN A 92 10.79 -41.52 -19.42
C GLN A 92 11.94 -40.90 -20.23
N HIS A 93 12.39 -39.70 -19.87
CA HIS A 93 13.38 -38.94 -20.62
C HIS A 93 14.75 -38.99 -19.95
N THR A 94 15.73 -39.57 -20.64
CA THR A 94 17.10 -39.68 -20.14
C THR A 94 17.93 -38.55 -20.73
N VAL A 95 18.58 -37.76 -19.87
CA VAL A 95 19.55 -36.75 -20.30
C VAL A 95 20.92 -37.40 -20.43
N ASP A 96 21.56 -37.21 -21.58
CA ASP A 96 22.93 -37.64 -21.81
C ASP A 96 23.89 -36.77 -20.96
N LYS A 97 24.51 -37.40 -19.97
CA LYS A 97 25.38 -36.72 -19.00
C LYS A 97 26.68 -36.23 -19.64
N GLU A 98 27.22 -36.93 -20.63
CA GLU A 98 28.46 -36.53 -21.30
C GLU A 98 28.19 -35.28 -22.13
N LYS A 99 27.10 -35.30 -22.91
CA LYS A 99 26.68 -34.13 -23.69
C LYS A 99 26.34 -32.93 -22.81
N LEU A 100 25.69 -33.16 -21.66
CA LEU A 100 25.38 -32.10 -20.70
C LEU A 100 26.65 -31.52 -20.08
N LEU A 101 27.63 -32.37 -19.72
CA LEU A 101 28.93 -31.92 -19.26
C LEU A 101 29.62 -31.07 -20.33
N ASP A 102 29.65 -31.50 -21.59
CA ASP A 102 30.23 -30.71 -22.68
C ASP A 102 29.58 -29.32 -22.82
N GLU A 103 28.24 -29.25 -22.74
CA GLU A 103 27.48 -28.00 -22.78
C GLU A 103 27.86 -27.06 -21.62
N LEU A 104 27.98 -27.60 -20.40
CA LEU A 104 28.32 -26.82 -19.21
C LEU A 104 29.81 -26.47 -19.13
N SER A 105 30.70 -27.33 -19.64
CA SER A 105 32.13 -27.07 -19.73
C SER A 105 32.46 -25.91 -20.67
N ALA A 106 31.66 -25.73 -21.74
CA ALA A 106 31.74 -24.52 -22.57
C ALA A 106 31.42 -23.22 -21.79
N LEU A 107 30.73 -23.32 -20.67
CA LEU A 107 30.42 -22.20 -19.76
C LEU A 107 31.34 -22.16 -18.51
N GLY A 108 32.34 -23.06 -18.45
CA GLY A 108 33.37 -23.08 -17.43
C GLY A 108 33.06 -23.97 -16.22
N ILE A 109 32.15 -24.94 -16.32
CA ILE A 109 31.98 -26.00 -15.32
C ILE A 109 32.91 -27.17 -15.65
N ASP A 110 33.81 -27.50 -14.73
CA ASP A 110 34.68 -28.66 -14.88
C ASP A 110 33.98 -29.97 -14.45
N SER A 111 34.62 -31.10 -14.75
CA SER A 111 34.07 -32.42 -14.44
C SER A 111 33.91 -32.67 -12.94
N GLU A 112 34.75 -32.08 -12.08
CA GLU A 112 34.66 -32.25 -10.63
C GLU A 112 33.42 -31.54 -10.09
N GLN A 113 33.23 -30.27 -10.48
CA GLN A 113 32.08 -29.47 -10.13
C GLN A 113 30.78 -30.08 -10.67
N PHE A 114 30.78 -30.54 -11.92
CA PHE A 114 29.64 -31.26 -12.49
C PHE A 114 29.27 -32.50 -11.67
N ASN A 115 30.26 -33.35 -11.35
CA ASN A 115 30.03 -34.60 -10.62
C ASN A 115 29.48 -34.39 -9.21
N LYS A 116 29.84 -33.28 -8.55
CA LYS A 116 29.30 -32.92 -7.24
C LYS A 116 27.79 -32.72 -7.25
N HIS A 117 27.24 -32.23 -8.37
CA HIS A 117 25.82 -31.88 -8.51
C HIS A 117 25.17 -32.50 -9.77
N ALA A 118 25.66 -33.67 -10.21
CA ALA A 118 25.28 -34.25 -11.49
C ALA A 118 23.77 -34.53 -11.60
N GLU A 119 23.13 -34.96 -10.51
CA GLU A 119 21.68 -35.20 -10.54
C GLU A 119 20.86 -33.91 -10.63
N GLN A 120 21.32 -32.83 -10.00
CA GLN A 120 20.68 -31.53 -10.05
C GLN A 120 20.80 -30.93 -11.45
N TRP A 121 21.98 -31.00 -12.08
CA TRP A 121 22.19 -30.58 -13.46
C TRP A 121 21.27 -31.32 -14.43
N VAL A 122 21.21 -32.66 -14.32
CA VAL A 122 20.30 -33.49 -15.12
C VAL A 122 18.85 -33.08 -14.90
N TYR A 123 18.43 -32.86 -13.67
CA TYR A 123 17.05 -32.50 -13.37
C TYR A 123 16.68 -31.10 -13.85
N ILE A 124 17.59 -30.12 -13.73
CA ILE A 124 17.44 -28.79 -14.32
C ILE A 124 17.29 -28.91 -15.84
N LYS A 125 18.14 -29.72 -16.50
CA LYS A 125 18.03 -29.96 -17.95
C LYS A 125 16.69 -30.59 -18.33
N GLN A 126 16.19 -31.55 -17.55
CA GLN A 126 14.86 -32.12 -17.78
C GLN A 126 13.74 -31.08 -17.65
N ILE A 127 13.81 -30.19 -16.65
CA ILE A 127 12.86 -29.06 -16.51
C ILE A 127 12.94 -28.15 -17.74
N MET A 128 14.16 -27.80 -18.16
CA MET A 128 14.39 -26.96 -19.35
C MET A 128 13.79 -27.57 -20.61
N GLU A 129 14.07 -28.84 -20.87
CA GLU A 129 13.54 -29.53 -22.05
C GLU A 129 12.02 -29.67 -21.96
N TYR A 130 11.46 -29.96 -20.78
CA TYR A 130 10.03 -30.06 -20.57
C TYR A 130 9.28 -28.74 -20.84
N LEU A 131 9.85 -27.63 -20.38
CA LEU A 131 9.31 -26.27 -20.55
C LEU A 131 9.82 -25.57 -21.82
N SER A 132 10.58 -26.27 -22.67
CA SER A 132 11.17 -25.66 -23.86
C SER A 132 10.10 -25.10 -24.81
N PRO A 133 10.24 -23.84 -25.28
CA PRO A 133 9.35 -23.27 -26.28
C PRO A 133 9.24 -24.12 -27.55
N ALA A 134 10.29 -24.86 -27.92
CA ALA A 134 10.32 -25.75 -29.09
C ALA A 134 9.28 -26.88 -29.02
N ARG A 135 8.79 -27.23 -27.82
CA ARG A 135 7.73 -28.23 -27.63
C ARG A 135 6.32 -27.66 -27.81
N GLY A 136 6.17 -26.34 -27.99
CA GLY A 136 4.88 -25.65 -28.09
C GLY A 136 4.05 -25.65 -26.80
N ARG A 137 4.56 -26.26 -25.72
CA ARG A 137 3.90 -26.35 -24.41
C ARG A 137 3.97 -25.04 -23.62
N TYR A 138 4.99 -24.23 -23.91
CA TYR A 138 5.28 -22.97 -23.25
C TYR A 138 5.43 -21.84 -24.27
N GLU A 139 4.83 -20.68 -23.98
CA GLU A 139 4.95 -19.45 -24.76
C GLU A 139 5.35 -18.30 -23.85
N TYR A 140 6.50 -17.68 -24.14
CA TYR A 140 6.90 -16.45 -23.46
C TYR A 140 6.00 -15.29 -23.87
N ARG A 141 5.47 -14.59 -22.86
CA ARG A 141 4.72 -13.35 -23.06
C ARG A 141 5.02 -12.39 -21.93
N GLU A 142 5.64 -11.27 -22.29
CA GLU A 142 5.79 -10.13 -21.39
C GLU A 142 4.45 -9.73 -20.79
N SER A 143 4.49 -9.24 -19.55
CA SER A 143 3.31 -8.72 -18.87
C SER A 143 2.21 -9.76 -18.59
N SER A 144 2.57 -11.06 -18.51
CA SER A 144 1.66 -12.11 -18.04
C SER A 144 1.56 -12.13 -16.50
N THR A 145 0.68 -12.97 -15.95
CA THR A 145 0.52 -13.16 -14.50
C THR A 145 0.70 -14.64 -14.19
N PHE A 146 1.07 -15.01 -12.96
CA PHE A 146 1.27 -16.41 -12.61
C PHE A 146 -0.04 -17.21 -12.70
N GLY A 147 -1.17 -16.59 -12.35
CA GLY A 147 -2.48 -17.20 -12.59
C GLY A 147 -2.83 -17.46 -14.06
N LYS A 148 -2.26 -16.71 -15.01
CA LYS A 148 -2.40 -17.00 -16.45
C LYS A 148 -1.49 -18.15 -16.88
N LEU A 149 -0.28 -18.23 -16.32
CA LEU A 149 0.67 -19.32 -16.58
C LEU A 149 0.08 -20.69 -16.24
N LEU A 150 -0.70 -20.77 -15.16
CA LEU A 150 -1.28 -22.02 -14.65
C LEU A 150 -2.70 -22.32 -15.15
N ARG A 151 -3.12 -21.69 -16.25
CA ARG A 151 -4.37 -22.07 -16.92
C ARG A 151 -4.29 -23.51 -17.45
N ASN A 152 -5.43 -24.04 -17.91
CA ASN A 152 -5.56 -25.47 -18.17
C ASN A 152 -4.49 -25.96 -19.18
N PRO A 153 -3.48 -26.73 -18.72
CA PRO A 153 -2.33 -27.09 -19.54
C PRO A 153 -2.68 -28.13 -20.61
N ASN A 154 -3.88 -28.73 -20.55
CA ASN A 154 -4.37 -29.69 -21.53
C ASN A 154 -5.16 -29.01 -22.66
N ARG A 155 -5.37 -27.68 -22.58
CA ARG A 155 -6.18 -26.91 -23.53
C ARG A 155 -5.46 -25.69 -24.08
N GLU A 156 -4.54 -25.12 -23.31
CA GLU A 156 -3.82 -23.89 -23.62
C GLU A 156 -2.32 -24.10 -23.33
N SER A 157 -1.46 -23.44 -24.11
CA SER A 157 -0.03 -23.34 -23.78
C SER A 157 0.16 -22.55 -22.48
N LEU A 158 1.23 -22.88 -21.76
CA LEU A 158 1.64 -22.17 -20.55
C LEU A 158 2.20 -20.79 -20.94
N ILE A 159 1.56 -19.70 -20.51
CA ILE A 159 1.94 -18.32 -20.90
C ILE A 159 2.44 -17.53 -19.70
N GLY A 160 3.73 -17.17 -19.67
CA GLY A 160 4.38 -16.48 -18.55
C GLY A 160 5.36 -15.39 -18.95
N ASP A 161 5.65 -14.49 -18.01
CA ASP A 161 6.81 -13.58 -18.07
C ASP A 161 8.05 -14.23 -17.42
N CYS A 162 9.20 -13.56 -17.45
CA CYS A 162 10.48 -14.12 -16.99
C CYS A 162 10.41 -14.69 -15.56
N ASN A 163 9.96 -13.87 -14.61
CA ASN A 163 9.88 -14.22 -13.19
C ASN A 163 8.80 -15.27 -12.89
N GLN A 164 7.68 -15.30 -13.63
CA GLN A 164 6.68 -16.36 -13.52
C GLN A 164 7.23 -17.72 -13.97
N ILE A 165 8.03 -17.77 -15.04
CA ILE A 165 8.64 -19.03 -15.49
C ILE A 165 9.70 -19.49 -14.49
N VAL A 166 10.56 -18.58 -14.02
CA VAL A 166 11.54 -18.89 -12.98
C VAL A 166 10.82 -19.45 -11.74
N THR A 167 9.68 -18.88 -11.36
CA THR A 167 8.84 -19.40 -10.27
C THR A 167 8.38 -20.85 -10.55
N LEU A 168 8.01 -21.17 -11.80
CA LEU A 168 7.62 -22.54 -12.19
C LEU A 168 8.83 -23.50 -12.18
N TYR A 169 10.01 -23.06 -12.60
CA TYR A 169 11.25 -23.85 -12.51
C TYR A 169 11.55 -24.22 -11.05
N ILE A 170 11.47 -23.24 -10.14
CA ILE A 170 11.66 -23.47 -8.70
C ILE A 170 10.65 -24.50 -8.20
N ALA A 171 9.39 -24.37 -8.60
CA ALA A 171 8.32 -25.28 -8.19
C ALA A 171 8.57 -26.74 -8.65
N LEU A 172 9.09 -26.94 -9.87
CA LEU A 172 9.42 -28.27 -10.40
C LEU A 172 10.71 -28.83 -9.79
N PHE A 173 11.70 -27.97 -9.54
CA PHE A 173 12.95 -28.35 -8.87
C PHE A 173 12.70 -28.84 -7.43
N ALA A 174 11.82 -28.13 -6.70
CA ALA A 174 11.42 -28.45 -5.33
C ALA A 174 10.78 -29.84 -5.17
N LEU A 175 10.32 -30.48 -6.26
CA LEU A 175 9.78 -31.84 -6.22
C LEU A 175 10.84 -32.89 -5.88
N LYS A 176 12.13 -32.61 -6.14
CA LYS A 176 13.22 -33.56 -5.92
C LYS A 176 14.34 -33.02 -5.03
N PHE A 177 14.61 -31.72 -5.08
CA PHE A 177 15.78 -31.12 -4.42
C PHE A 177 15.42 -29.92 -3.54
N ASP A 178 16.37 -29.54 -2.68
CA ASP A 178 16.26 -28.36 -1.82
C ASP A 178 16.43 -27.08 -2.64
N VAL A 179 15.43 -26.20 -2.61
CA VAL A 179 15.43 -24.91 -3.31
C VAL A 179 16.54 -23.98 -2.85
N GLN A 180 17.14 -24.19 -1.68
CA GLN A 180 18.31 -23.42 -1.21
C GLN A 180 19.57 -23.66 -2.05
N LEU A 181 19.60 -24.74 -2.84
CA LEU A 181 20.64 -24.95 -3.83
C LEU A 181 20.55 -23.96 -4.99
N LEU A 182 19.36 -23.36 -5.20
CA LEU A 182 19.11 -22.38 -6.24
C LEU A 182 19.30 -20.96 -5.72
N GLN A 183 19.70 -20.08 -6.61
CA GLN A 183 19.75 -18.64 -6.42
C GLN A 183 19.04 -17.96 -7.59
N LEU A 184 18.94 -16.63 -7.55
CA LEU A 184 18.44 -15.82 -8.65
C LEU A 184 19.57 -14.95 -9.16
N LYS A 185 19.68 -14.84 -10.48
CA LYS A 185 20.52 -13.84 -11.13
C LYS A 185 19.59 -12.74 -11.64
N THR A 186 19.82 -11.50 -11.23
CA THR A 186 19.00 -10.36 -11.68
C THR A 186 19.87 -9.28 -12.30
N TYR A 187 19.37 -8.66 -13.36
CA TYR A 187 19.92 -7.44 -13.97
C TYR A 187 18.74 -6.65 -14.57
N PRO A 188 18.92 -5.39 -15.01
CA PRO A 188 17.81 -4.54 -15.43
C PRO A 188 16.88 -5.23 -16.46
N GLY A 189 15.62 -5.46 -16.05
CA GLY A 189 14.59 -6.06 -16.90
C GLY A 189 14.61 -7.59 -16.99
N HIS A 190 15.46 -8.29 -16.23
CA HIS A 190 15.61 -9.74 -16.36
C HIS A 190 15.86 -10.46 -15.03
N VAL A 191 15.32 -11.68 -14.95
CA VAL A 191 15.50 -12.60 -13.84
C VAL A 191 15.76 -13.99 -14.42
N ALA A 192 16.90 -14.57 -14.05
CA ALA A 192 17.25 -15.95 -14.37
C ALA A 192 17.40 -16.77 -13.09
N LEU A 193 17.24 -18.08 -13.20
CA LEU A 193 17.60 -19.00 -12.12
C LEU A 193 19.12 -19.19 -12.16
N HIS A 194 19.76 -19.20 -11.00
CA HIS A 194 21.20 -19.40 -10.88
C HIS A 194 21.48 -20.69 -10.11
N PHE A 195 22.36 -21.53 -10.65
CA PHE A 195 22.80 -22.76 -10.01
C PHE A 195 24.30 -22.95 -10.25
N ASP A 196 25.06 -23.04 -9.17
CA ASP A 196 26.48 -23.45 -9.20
C ASP A 196 27.33 -22.69 -10.24
N GLY A 197 27.13 -21.38 -10.35
CA GLY A 197 27.89 -20.51 -11.26
C GLY A 197 27.32 -20.36 -12.67
N ILE A 198 26.26 -21.09 -13.04
CA ILE A 198 25.58 -20.99 -14.35
C ILE A 198 24.16 -20.46 -14.17
N ASP A 199 23.74 -19.67 -15.14
CA ASP A 199 22.41 -19.12 -15.23
C ASP A 199 21.54 -19.99 -16.15
N VAL A 200 20.30 -20.23 -15.75
CA VAL A 200 19.28 -20.88 -16.56
C VAL A 200 18.37 -19.79 -17.10
N GLU A 201 18.50 -19.53 -18.41
CA GLU A 201 17.58 -18.68 -19.15
C GLU A 201 16.26 -19.41 -19.34
N ALA A 202 15.36 -19.22 -18.38
CA ALA A 202 14.11 -19.96 -18.30
C ALA A 202 13.17 -19.67 -19.48
N THR A 203 13.27 -18.51 -20.13
CA THR A 203 12.40 -18.16 -21.27
C THR A 203 12.76 -18.91 -22.56
N ARG A 204 14.04 -19.28 -22.71
CA ARG A 204 14.57 -19.98 -23.89
C ARG A 204 14.98 -21.42 -23.62
N ALA A 205 14.96 -21.84 -22.36
CA ALA A 205 15.45 -23.13 -21.90
C ALA A 205 16.93 -23.36 -22.30
N GLU A 206 17.78 -22.36 -22.03
CA GLU A 206 19.22 -22.40 -22.32
C GLU A 206 20.06 -22.20 -21.07
N PHE A 207 21.24 -22.82 -21.02
CA PHE A 207 22.28 -22.44 -20.06
C PHE A 207 23.05 -21.23 -20.57
N LYS A 208 23.32 -20.29 -19.67
CA LYS A 208 24.04 -19.05 -19.93
C LYS A 208 25.00 -18.75 -18.79
N LYS A 209 25.92 -17.84 -19.07
CA LYS A 209 26.76 -17.20 -18.06
C LYS A 209 26.70 -15.71 -18.33
N TYR A 210 25.70 -15.05 -17.75
CA TYR A 210 25.48 -13.65 -17.98
C TYR A 210 26.58 -12.82 -17.33
N ASP A 211 27.06 -11.82 -18.06
CA ASP A 211 28.02 -10.82 -17.59
C ASP A 211 27.50 -9.40 -17.88
N GLU A 212 26.31 -9.12 -17.37
CA GLU A 212 25.59 -7.86 -17.62
C GLU A 212 25.89 -6.79 -16.53
N PRO A 213 25.85 -5.50 -16.85
CA PRO A 213 26.00 -4.44 -15.85
C PRO A 213 24.93 -4.52 -14.74
N LYS A 214 25.33 -4.24 -13.49
CA LYS A 214 24.44 -4.25 -12.30
C LYS A 214 23.78 -5.61 -12.01
N GLN A 215 24.45 -6.68 -12.41
CA GLN A 215 24.07 -8.04 -12.05
C GLN A 215 24.20 -8.29 -10.55
N GLU A 216 23.19 -8.91 -9.97
CA GLU A 216 23.17 -9.35 -8.57
C GLU A 216 22.82 -10.84 -8.51
N ILE A 217 23.48 -11.57 -7.61
CA ILE A 217 23.07 -12.93 -7.24
C ILE A 217 22.34 -12.82 -5.91
N LEU A 218 21.09 -13.24 -5.93
CA LEU A 218 20.15 -13.10 -4.83
C LEU A 218 19.73 -14.48 -4.32
N PRO A 219 19.46 -14.61 -3.01
CA PRO A 219 18.91 -15.85 -2.46
C PRO A 219 17.51 -16.14 -3.01
N ILE A 220 17.13 -17.42 -3.05
CA ILE A 220 15.92 -17.86 -3.76
C ILE A 220 14.61 -17.21 -3.29
N HIS A 221 14.54 -16.79 -2.02
CA HIS A 221 13.34 -16.15 -1.46
C HIS A 221 13.04 -14.77 -2.07
N GLU A 222 14.02 -14.13 -2.73
CA GLU A 222 13.81 -12.85 -3.42
C GLU A 222 12.76 -12.94 -4.54
N ILE A 223 12.49 -14.13 -5.08
CA ILE A 223 11.49 -14.30 -6.13
C ILE A 223 10.11 -13.79 -5.69
N ILE A 224 9.79 -13.90 -4.39
CA ILE A 224 8.53 -13.40 -3.84
C ILE A 224 8.49 -11.87 -3.90
N SER A 225 9.56 -11.20 -3.47
CA SER A 225 9.68 -9.74 -3.51
C SER A 225 9.66 -9.21 -4.96
N ILE A 226 10.35 -9.89 -5.86
CA ILE A 226 10.35 -9.60 -7.30
C ILE A 226 8.92 -9.68 -7.86
N ASN A 227 8.21 -10.78 -7.61
CA ASN A 227 6.82 -10.96 -8.10
C ASN A 227 5.83 -9.95 -7.47
N LEU A 228 6.05 -9.54 -6.22
CA LEU A 228 5.20 -8.54 -5.55
C LEU A 228 5.39 -7.13 -6.14
N LEU A 229 6.63 -6.77 -6.46
CA LEU A 229 7.01 -5.43 -6.91
C LEU A 229 6.94 -5.24 -8.42
N ASP A 230 6.97 -6.33 -9.19
CA ASP A 230 6.68 -6.26 -10.61
C ASP A 230 5.23 -5.81 -10.79
N VAL A 231 5.02 -4.67 -11.43
CA VAL A 231 3.70 -4.09 -11.74
C VAL A 231 3.57 -3.84 -13.24
N SER A 232 4.44 -4.44 -14.04
CA SER A 232 4.52 -4.23 -15.48
C SER A 232 3.47 -4.99 -16.28
N ASP A 233 2.71 -5.88 -15.63
CA ASP A 233 1.77 -6.78 -16.28
C ASP A 233 0.48 -6.13 -16.81
N ASP A 234 -0.18 -6.84 -17.72
CA ASP A 234 -1.38 -6.39 -18.41
C ASP A 234 -2.55 -6.11 -17.46
N TYR A 235 -2.59 -6.75 -16.29
CA TYR A 235 -3.65 -6.51 -15.32
C TYR A 235 -3.57 -5.07 -14.80
N TYR A 236 -2.38 -4.58 -14.46
CA TYR A 236 -2.21 -3.17 -14.05
C TYR A 236 -2.44 -2.17 -15.18
N ARG A 237 -2.16 -2.57 -16.43
CA ARG A 237 -2.44 -1.73 -17.61
C ARG A 237 -3.94 -1.59 -17.90
N THR A 238 -4.71 -2.65 -17.68
CA THR A 238 -6.13 -2.72 -18.07
C THR A 238 -7.10 -2.54 -16.92
N LYS A 239 -6.65 -2.67 -15.67
CA LYS A 239 -7.47 -2.53 -14.46
C LYS A 239 -6.87 -1.47 -13.54
N LYS A 240 -7.74 -0.61 -13.01
CA LYS A 240 -7.36 0.33 -11.96
C LYS A 240 -7.12 -0.45 -10.65
N VAL A 241 -5.87 -0.61 -10.26
CA VAL A 241 -5.49 -1.11 -8.94
C VAL A 241 -5.27 0.07 -8.00
N PRO A 242 -5.91 0.10 -6.81
CA PRO A 242 -5.71 1.18 -5.84
C PRO A 242 -4.25 1.29 -5.42
N ALA A 243 -3.71 2.50 -5.28
CA ALA A 243 -2.33 2.69 -4.82
C ALA A 243 -2.07 2.07 -3.43
N THR A 244 -3.10 1.97 -2.58
CA THR A 244 -2.99 1.31 -1.28
C THR A 244 -2.70 -0.19 -1.39
N THR A 245 -3.15 -0.85 -2.47
CA THR A 245 -2.82 -2.25 -2.75
C THR A 245 -1.34 -2.39 -3.12
N ILE A 246 -0.81 -1.46 -3.92
CA ILE A 246 0.62 -1.39 -4.22
C ILE A 246 1.44 -1.14 -2.94
N LEU A 247 0.96 -0.27 -2.05
CA LEU A 247 1.60 -0.05 -0.75
C LEU A 247 1.64 -1.31 0.11
N GLU A 248 0.57 -2.10 0.13
CA GLU A 248 0.58 -3.39 0.85
C GLU A 248 1.60 -4.38 0.25
N SER A 249 1.73 -4.43 -1.08
CA SER A 249 2.75 -5.24 -1.75
C SER A 249 4.16 -4.76 -1.40
N ALA A 250 4.42 -3.45 -1.45
CA ALA A 250 5.72 -2.88 -1.14
C ALA A 250 6.11 -3.07 0.33
N ARG A 251 5.16 -2.98 1.26
CA ARG A 251 5.38 -3.29 2.68
C ARG A 251 5.77 -4.74 2.87
N LEU A 252 5.05 -5.68 2.24
CA LEU A 252 5.38 -7.09 2.36
C LEU A 252 6.77 -7.39 1.77
N ALA A 253 7.08 -6.84 0.61
CA ALA A 253 8.40 -6.97 0.00
C ALA A 253 9.51 -6.41 0.89
N SER A 254 9.29 -5.27 1.58
CA SER A 254 10.27 -4.68 2.51
C SER A 254 10.60 -5.55 3.73
N LEU A 255 9.63 -6.37 4.16
CA LEU A 255 9.78 -7.31 5.27
C LEU A 255 10.53 -8.58 4.84
N ILE A 256 10.33 -9.03 3.60
CA ILE A 256 10.85 -10.30 3.09
C ILE A 256 12.24 -10.14 2.46
N SER A 257 12.47 -9.05 1.74
CA SER A 257 13.63 -8.91 0.85
C SER A 257 14.95 -8.72 1.60
N SER A 258 16.02 -9.36 1.14
CA SER A 258 17.40 -9.04 1.47
C SER A 258 17.90 -7.76 0.80
N ASN A 259 17.32 -7.32 -0.33
CA ASN A 259 17.70 -6.07 -1.01
C ASN A 259 16.94 -4.87 -0.43
N GLN A 260 17.43 -4.38 0.71
CA GLN A 260 16.77 -3.33 1.49
C GLN A 260 16.76 -1.96 0.80
N GLU A 261 17.77 -1.66 -0.02
CA GLU A 261 17.83 -0.40 -0.75
C GLU A 261 16.69 -0.31 -1.78
N LEU A 262 16.52 -1.37 -2.58
CA LEU A 262 15.49 -1.43 -3.62
C LEU A 262 14.08 -1.37 -3.03
N VAL A 263 13.81 -2.18 -2.01
CA VAL A 263 12.46 -2.24 -1.40
C VAL A 263 12.12 -0.97 -0.61
N SER A 264 13.10 -0.30 0.00
CA SER A 264 12.87 0.99 0.69
C SER A 264 12.46 2.09 -0.30
N ARG A 265 13.12 2.16 -1.46
CA ARG A 265 12.73 3.10 -2.53
C ARG A 265 11.34 2.82 -3.06
N ASN A 266 11.01 1.55 -3.32
CA ASN A 266 9.68 1.15 -3.78
C ASN A 266 8.60 1.48 -2.73
N LEU A 267 8.89 1.25 -1.45
CA LEU A 267 7.99 1.56 -0.35
C LEU A 267 7.72 3.07 -0.23
N GLU A 268 8.76 3.90 -0.34
CA GLU A 268 8.61 5.37 -0.33
C GLU A 268 7.70 5.84 -1.47
N VAL A 269 7.96 5.36 -2.69
CA VAL A 269 7.13 5.68 -3.87
C VAL A 269 5.68 5.23 -3.66
N ALA A 270 5.47 4.02 -3.13
CA ALA A 270 4.13 3.49 -2.87
C ALA A 270 3.35 4.32 -1.82
N TYR A 271 4.03 4.82 -0.79
CA TYR A 271 3.45 5.75 0.18
C TYR A 271 3.04 7.07 -0.48
N ASN A 272 3.95 7.68 -1.25
CA ASN A 272 3.68 8.94 -1.95
C ASN A 272 2.46 8.79 -2.88
N ASN A 273 2.40 7.71 -3.66
CA ASN A 273 1.28 7.44 -4.56
C ASN A 273 -0.04 7.21 -3.81
N SER A 274 0.00 6.45 -2.71
CA SER A 274 -1.19 6.18 -1.88
C SER A 274 -1.74 7.44 -1.24
N VAL A 275 -0.88 8.27 -0.67
CA VAL A 275 -1.26 9.54 -0.05
C VAL A 275 -1.79 10.51 -1.12
N ALA A 276 -1.14 10.60 -2.27
CA ALA A 276 -1.60 11.44 -3.37
C ALA A 276 -2.99 11.01 -3.88
N GLU A 277 -3.27 9.70 -4.01
CA GLU A 277 -4.59 9.20 -4.40
C GLU A 277 -5.67 9.51 -3.34
N LEU A 278 -5.35 9.34 -2.06
CA LEU A 278 -6.28 9.65 -0.97
C LEU A 278 -6.57 11.15 -0.86
N MET A 279 -5.56 12.01 -1.04
CA MET A 279 -5.78 13.47 -1.08
C MET A 279 -6.66 13.87 -2.26
N ARG A 280 -6.42 13.31 -3.46
CA ARG A 280 -7.27 13.56 -4.65
C ARG A 280 -8.73 13.14 -4.45
N SER A 281 -8.97 12.14 -3.60
CA SER A 281 -10.31 11.69 -3.23
C SER A 281 -10.83 12.34 -1.93
N ASN A 282 -10.20 13.42 -1.47
CA ASN A 282 -10.54 14.17 -0.25
C ASN A 282 -10.55 13.33 1.04
N SER A 283 -9.88 12.18 1.04
CA SER A 283 -9.78 11.25 2.18
C SER A 283 -8.61 11.62 3.10
N TYR A 284 -8.59 12.85 3.61
CA TYR A 284 -7.43 13.42 4.31
C TYR A 284 -7.06 12.70 5.61
N ASP A 285 -8.01 12.20 6.40
CA ASP A 285 -7.70 11.44 7.62
C ASP A 285 -6.93 10.15 7.30
N ARG A 286 -7.32 9.44 6.22
CA ARG A 286 -6.61 8.24 5.75
C ARG A 286 -5.26 8.60 5.12
N ALA A 287 -5.21 9.69 4.35
CA ALA A 287 -3.97 10.19 3.78
C ALA A 287 -2.95 10.51 4.88
N LEU A 288 -3.38 11.16 5.97
CA LEU A 288 -2.53 11.51 7.09
C LEU A 288 -2.03 10.25 7.81
N SER A 289 -2.90 9.25 8.01
CA SER A 289 -2.50 7.98 8.62
C SER A 289 -1.35 7.32 7.85
N PHE A 290 -1.39 7.30 6.51
CA PHE A 290 -0.30 6.75 5.71
C PHE A 290 0.93 7.66 5.65
N ALA A 291 0.75 8.98 5.63
CA ALA A 291 1.87 9.91 5.68
C ALA A 291 2.66 9.82 7.00
N LEU A 292 1.96 9.62 8.13
CA LEU A 292 2.60 9.36 9.42
C LEU A 292 3.35 8.03 9.42
N GLN A 293 2.74 6.97 8.86
CA GLN A 293 3.39 5.66 8.76
C GLN A 293 4.63 5.66 7.85
N SER A 294 4.73 6.57 6.88
CA SER A 294 5.94 6.69 6.04
C SER A 294 7.07 7.44 6.72
N ASN A 295 6.82 8.11 7.87
CA ASN A 295 7.74 9.03 8.53
C ASN A 295 8.30 10.14 7.61
N ASN A 296 7.62 10.44 6.51
CA ASN A 296 8.05 11.47 5.56
C ASN A 296 7.43 12.82 5.96
N SER A 297 8.23 13.69 6.58
CA SER A 297 7.79 15.01 7.05
C SER A 297 7.19 15.88 5.94
N LYS A 298 7.69 15.80 4.71
CA LYS A 298 7.13 16.54 3.56
C LYS A 298 5.74 16.03 3.20
N LEU A 299 5.53 14.72 3.28
CA LEU A 299 4.23 14.11 2.99
C LEU A 299 3.21 14.44 4.07
N ILE A 300 3.64 14.40 5.35
CA ILE A 300 2.82 14.81 6.50
C ILE A 300 2.40 16.27 6.36
N ASP A 301 3.35 17.17 6.07
CA ASP A 301 3.11 18.60 5.85
C ASP A 301 2.15 18.86 4.69
N ALA A 302 2.33 18.17 3.56
CA ALA A 302 1.46 18.30 2.41
C ALA A 302 0.02 17.91 2.73
N VAL A 303 -0.19 16.80 3.46
CA VAL A 303 -1.52 16.36 3.88
C VAL A 303 -2.12 17.34 4.88
N GLY A 304 -1.35 17.77 5.89
CA GLY A 304 -1.81 18.71 6.91
C GLY A 304 -2.27 20.03 6.30
N THR A 305 -1.46 20.62 5.43
CA THR A 305 -1.74 21.89 4.75
C THR A 305 -2.96 21.80 3.83
N ASN A 306 -3.00 20.78 2.96
CA ASN A 306 -4.09 20.62 2.00
C ASN A 306 -5.40 20.23 2.69
N GLY A 307 -5.34 19.35 3.68
CA GLY A 307 -6.48 18.89 4.44
C GLY A 307 -7.10 20.00 5.30
N ALA A 308 -6.26 20.78 5.98
CA ALA A 308 -6.72 21.96 6.72
C ALA A 308 -7.47 22.94 5.81
N SER A 309 -6.89 23.23 4.64
CA SER A 309 -7.50 24.13 3.64
C SER A 309 -8.83 23.59 3.11
N PHE A 310 -8.91 22.30 2.79
CA PHE A 310 -10.13 21.66 2.30
C PHE A 310 -11.28 21.76 3.33
N TYR A 311 -11.02 21.39 4.59
CA TYR A 311 -12.05 21.43 5.63
C TYR A 311 -12.41 22.84 6.06
N LEU A 312 -11.47 23.79 5.98
CA LEU A 312 -11.75 25.22 6.17
C LEU A 312 -12.77 25.72 5.15
N GLN A 313 -12.62 25.38 3.87
CA GLN A 313 -13.58 25.75 2.82
C GLN A 313 -14.97 25.12 3.05
N LYS A 314 -15.03 23.96 3.69
CA LYS A 314 -16.28 23.29 4.10
C LYS A 314 -16.85 23.80 5.42
N GLN A 315 -16.22 24.80 6.04
CA GLN A 315 -16.58 25.35 7.35
C GLN A 315 -16.53 24.30 8.48
N ASP A 316 -15.75 23.23 8.29
CA ASP A 316 -15.45 22.26 9.34
C ASP A 316 -14.16 22.67 10.05
N PHE A 317 -14.31 23.66 10.93
CA PHE A 317 -13.18 24.26 11.63
C PHE A 317 -12.45 23.28 12.56
N ALA A 318 -13.17 22.30 13.12
CA ALA A 318 -12.58 21.31 14.02
C ALA A 318 -11.62 20.38 13.27
N ARG A 319 -12.04 19.83 12.12
CA ARG A 319 -11.15 19.01 11.28
C ARG A 319 -10.03 19.84 10.66
N ALA A 320 -10.32 21.08 10.27
CA ALA A 320 -9.29 21.98 9.76
C ALA A 320 -8.18 22.24 10.79
N LEU A 321 -8.53 22.52 12.04
CA LEU A 321 -7.58 22.71 13.14
C LEU A 321 -6.75 21.45 13.38
N LYS A 322 -7.41 20.29 13.51
CA LYS A 322 -6.72 19.01 13.72
C LYS A 322 -5.67 18.73 12.64
N LEU A 323 -6.00 18.91 11.36
CA LEU A 323 -5.06 18.66 10.27
C LEU A 323 -3.95 19.72 10.21
N SER A 324 -4.25 20.96 10.60
CA SER A 324 -3.24 22.02 10.61
C SER A 324 -2.09 21.76 11.57
N GLU A 325 -2.29 20.96 12.63
CA GLU A 325 -1.24 20.55 13.58
C GLU A 325 -0.08 19.80 12.91
N HIS A 326 -0.34 19.20 11.75
CA HIS A 326 0.64 18.45 10.97
C HIS A 326 1.30 19.28 9.86
N SER A 327 0.99 20.58 9.76
CA SER A 327 1.60 21.50 8.81
C SER A 327 2.77 22.24 9.44
N SER A 328 3.85 22.41 8.68
CA SER A 328 4.96 23.34 8.95
C SER A 328 4.49 24.79 9.12
N GLN A 329 3.31 25.14 8.58
CA GLN A 329 2.67 26.45 8.68
C GLN A 329 1.53 26.46 9.72
N HIS A 330 1.53 25.53 10.68
CA HIS A 330 0.46 25.36 11.67
C HIS A 330 -0.02 26.69 12.28
N ALA A 331 0.90 27.50 12.82
CA ALA A 331 0.55 28.75 13.51
C ALA A 331 -0.18 29.74 12.59
N GLN A 332 0.20 29.82 11.32
CA GLN A 332 -0.44 30.70 10.34
C GLN A 332 -1.81 30.15 9.93
N LEU A 333 -1.90 28.84 9.65
CA LEU A 333 -3.17 28.18 9.32
C LEU A 333 -4.16 28.30 10.48
N GLN A 334 -3.72 28.09 11.72
CA GLN A 334 -4.56 28.20 12.90
C GLN A 334 -5.17 29.59 13.04
N LYS A 335 -4.38 30.66 12.81
CA LYS A 335 -4.89 32.04 12.80
C LYS A 335 -5.97 32.23 11.74
N VAL A 336 -5.73 31.77 10.51
CA VAL A 336 -6.68 31.86 9.41
C VAL A 336 -7.96 31.08 9.73
N ILE A 337 -7.86 29.88 10.30
CA ILE A 337 -9.01 29.04 10.64
C ILE A 337 -9.87 29.71 11.72
N TYR A 338 -9.26 30.19 12.81
CA TYR A 338 -10.00 30.88 13.86
C TYR A 338 -10.63 32.19 13.36
N HIS A 339 -9.92 32.97 12.54
CA HIS A 339 -10.49 34.18 11.97
C HIS A 339 -11.75 33.86 11.13
N ASN A 340 -11.69 32.84 10.26
CA ASN A 340 -12.83 32.40 9.46
C ASN A 340 -13.98 31.84 10.32
N GLN A 341 -13.67 31.10 11.38
CA GLN A 341 -14.65 30.59 12.32
C GLN A 341 -15.37 31.72 13.06
N GLY A 342 -14.63 32.72 13.54
CA GLY A 342 -15.19 33.92 14.17
C GLY A 342 -16.10 34.67 13.22
N ALA A 343 -15.65 34.92 11.98
CA ALA A 343 -16.46 35.57 10.95
C ALA A 343 -17.74 34.78 10.60
N TYR A 344 -17.64 33.45 10.52
CA TYR A 344 -18.81 32.59 10.34
C TYR A 344 -19.83 32.73 11.47
N LEU A 345 -19.37 32.72 12.74
CA LEU A 345 -20.22 32.88 13.91
C LEU A 345 -20.87 34.27 13.96
N MET A 346 -20.12 35.34 13.62
CA MET A 346 -20.69 36.69 13.47
C MET A 346 -21.80 36.74 12.44
N LYS A 347 -21.62 36.10 11.26
CA LYS A 347 -22.65 36.03 10.22
C LYS A 347 -23.91 35.30 10.69
N LYS A 348 -23.76 34.36 11.62
CA LYS A 348 -24.86 33.65 12.30
C LYS A 348 -25.41 34.41 13.51
N GLN A 349 -24.95 35.63 13.76
CA GLN A 349 -25.30 36.46 14.93
C GLN A 349 -24.98 35.79 16.28
N ASN A 350 -24.08 34.80 16.28
CA ASN A 350 -23.54 34.21 17.51
C ASN A 350 -22.30 34.99 17.95
N TYR A 351 -22.52 36.20 18.44
CA TYR A 351 -21.43 37.12 18.79
C TYR A 351 -20.62 36.66 20.00
N HIS A 352 -21.25 36.03 21.00
CA HIS A 352 -20.51 35.48 22.15
C HIS A 352 -19.51 34.39 21.71
N GLY A 353 -19.95 33.44 20.89
CA GLY A 353 -19.04 32.42 20.34
C GLY A 353 -17.95 33.02 19.44
N ALA A 354 -18.29 34.06 18.66
CA ALA A 354 -17.30 34.75 17.84
C ALA A 354 -16.22 35.45 18.69
N ILE A 355 -16.60 36.10 19.79
CA ILE A 355 -15.65 36.73 20.74
C ILE A 355 -14.68 35.68 21.29
N ASP A 356 -15.20 34.54 21.73
CA ASP A 356 -14.37 33.47 22.29
C ASP A 356 -13.35 32.95 21.28
N VAL A 357 -13.70 32.92 19.99
CA VAL A 357 -12.82 32.51 18.91
C VAL A 357 -11.78 33.59 18.57
N PHE A 358 -12.19 34.85 18.39
CA PHE A 358 -11.26 35.94 18.04
C PHE A 358 -10.24 36.23 19.14
N LYS A 359 -10.62 36.04 20.41
CA LYS A 359 -9.68 36.13 21.54
C LYS A 359 -8.53 35.12 21.44
N LYS A 360 -8.77 33.93 20.87
CA LYS A 360 -7.71 32.91 20.69
C LYS A 360 -6.58 33.38 19.76
N ILE A 361 -6.85 34.35 18.90
CA ILE A 361 -5.87 34.92 17.96
C ILE A 361 -5.48 36.36 18.28
N GLY A 362 -5.99 36.92 19.39
CA GLY A 362 -5.73 38.31 19.79
C GLY A 362 -6.31 39.36 18.84
N ASP A 363 -7.38 39.04 18.11
CA ASP A 363 -8.04 39.97 17.18
C ASP A 363 -8.99 40.90 17.94
N GLU A 364 -8.40 41.88 18.64
CA GLU A 364 -9.13 42.83 19.48
C GLU A 364 -10.13 43.69 18.69
N GLU A 365 -9.84 43.97 17.41
CA GLU A 365 -10.76 44.71 16.56
C GLU A 365 -12.03 43.89 16.26
N ALA A 366 -11.87 42.62 15.86
CA ALA A 366 -13.01 41.74 15.63
C ALA A 366 -13.81 41.51 16.93
N VAL A 367 -13.15 41.41 18.08
CA VAL A 367 -13.82 41.34 19.40
C VAL A 367 -14.67 42.59 19.66
N ARG A 368 -14.12 43.80 19.44
CA ARG A 368 -14.90 45.06 19.56
C ARG A 368 -16.09 45.08 18.62
N ASN A 369 -15.92 44.64 17.38
CA ASN A 369 -17.01 44.56 16.40
C ASN A 369 -18.10 43.56 16.81
N CYS A 370 -17.76 42.45 17.48
CA CYS A 370 -18.75 41.54 18.05
C CYS A 370 -19.57 42.20 19.17
N TYR A 371 -18.95 43.03 20.01
CA TYR A 371 -19.69 43.79 21.04
C TYR A 371 -20.63 44.84 20.44
N VAL A 372 -20.27 45.46 19.30
CA VAL A 372 -21.21 46.29 18.52
C VAL A 372 -22.41 45.46 18.06
N GLY A 373 -22.17 44.23 17.57
CA GLY A 373 -23.24 43.30 17.17
C GLY A 373 -24.17 42.92 18.33
N LEU A 374 -23.61 42.56 19.49
CA LEU A 374 -24.38 42.29 20.71
C LEU A 374 -25.21 43.51 21.13
N TYR A 375 -24.63 44.70 21.06
CA TYR A 375 -25.33 45.94 21.35
C TYR A 375 -26.55 46.13 20.43
N GLN A 376 -26.38 45.92 19.12
CA GLN A 376 -27.48 46.03 18.15
C GLN A 376 -28.58 45.00 18.41
N GLN A 377 -28.19 43.75 18.69
CA GLN A 377 -29.13 42.68 19.04
C GLN A 377 -29.91 43.00 20.32
N GLU A 378 -29.24 43.53 21.34
CA GLU A 378 -29.86 43.93 22.60
C GLU A 378 -30.80 45.14 22.41
N THR A 379 -30.42 46.09 21.54
CA THR A 379 -31.23 47.27 21.22
C THR A 379 -32.55 46.87 20.55
N SER A 380 -32.56 45.81 19.74
CA SER A 380 -33.78 45.32 19.07
C SER A 380 -34.88 44.86 20.04
N LYS A 381 -34.56 44.64 21.31
CA LYS A 381 -35.51 44.30 22.38
C LYS A 381 -36.25 45.52 22.93
N LEU A 382 -35.74 46.72 22.67
CA LEU A 382 -36.39 47.96 23.07
C LEU A 382 -37.50 48.34 22.07
N PRO A 383 -38.63 48.90 22.54
CA PRO A 383 -39.64 49.43 21.65
C PRO A 383 -39.10 50.64 20.87
N LYS A 384 -39.69 50.95 19.71
CA LYS A 384 -39.23 52.08 18.86
C LYS A 384 -39.48 53.45 19.50
N GLN A 385 -40.46 53.53 20.40
CA GLN A 385 -40.80 54.71 21.17
C GLN A 385 -41.13 54.25 22.58
N PHE A 386 -40.59 54.94 23.57
CA PHE A 386 -40.86 54.71 24.98
C PHE A 386 -40.72 56.00 25.78
N THR A 387 -41.54 56.11 26.81
CA THR A 387 -41.50 57.17 27.80
C THR A 387 -40.42 56.90 28.85
N SER A 388 -40.00 57.94 29.57
CA SER A 388 -39.04 57.81 30.67
C SER A 388 -39.51 56.85 31.77
N THR A 389 -40.82 56.62 31.90
CA THR A 389 -41.40 55.67 32.86
C THR A 389 -41.27 54.22 32.37
N GLU A 390 -41.34 53.98 31.07
CA GLU A 390 -41.21 52.64 30.45
C GLU A 390 -39.76 52.16 30.40
N ILE A 391 -38.77 53.06 30.39
CA ILE A 391 -37.32 52.73 30.43
C ILE A 391 -36.97 51.84 31.63
N LYS A 392 -37.60 52.06 32.79
CA LYS A 392 -37.35 51.29 34.01
C LYS A 392 -37.70 49.81 33.86
N SER A 393 -38.70 49.49 33.03
CA SER A 393 -39.11 48.11 32.72
C SER A 393 -38.05 47.35 31.90
N TYR A 394 -37.11 48.06 31.27
CA TYR A 394 -36.02 47.49 30.45
C TYR A 394 -34.64 47.63 31.10
N LYS A 395 -34.56 47.80 32.43
CA LYS A 395 -33.30 47.99 33.17
C LYS A 395 -32.21 46.98 32.82
N GLY A 396 -32.55 45.69 32.71
CA GLY A 396 -31.58 44.64 32.36
C GLY A 396 -31.00 44.81 30.95
N VAL A 397 -31.86 45.14 29.98
CA VAL A 397 -31.45 45.42 28.59
C VAL A 397 -30.51 46.63 28.54
N ILE A 398 -30.85 47.71 29.26
CA ILE A 398 -30.04 48.94 29.30
C ILE A 398 -28.69 48.70 29.99
N HIS A 399 -28.64 47.86 31.03
CA HIS A 399 -27.37 47.46 31.63
C HIS A 399 -26.47 46.69 30.66
N ASN A 400 -27.04 45.73 29.91
CA ASN A 400 -26.32 44.98 28.87
C ASN A 400 -25.82 45.91 27.75
N LEU A 401 -26.67 46.83 27.27
CA LEU A 401 -26.28 47.85 26.28
C LEU A 401 -25.09 48.68 26.75
N ASN A 402 -25.12 49.14 28.00
CA ASN A 402 -24.00 49.89 28.56
C ASN A 402 -22.72 49.04 28.66
N ASP A 403 -22.81 47.78 29.09
CA ASP A 403 -21.64 46.88 29.15
C ASP A 403 -21.04 46.64 27.76
N TYR A 404 -21.87 46.25 26.78
CA TYR A 404 -21.42 46.00 25.41
C TYR A 404 -20.88 47.27 24.72
N ALA A 405 -21.50 48.43 24.93
CA ALA A 405 -20.99 49.69 24.40
C ALA A 405 -19.59 50.01 24.95
N ASN A 406 -19.38 49.88 26.25
CA ASN A 406 -18.07 50.11 26.86
C ASN A 406 -17.02 49.13 26.34
N LYS A 407 -17.36 47.83 26.26
CA LYS A 407 -16.45 46.80 25.73
C LYS A 407 -16.16 46.96 24.23
N SER A 408 -17.06 47.56 23.47
CA SER A 408 -16.84 47.88 22.06
C SER A 408 -15.88 49.07 21.84
N GLY A 409 -15.74 49.96 22.84
CA GLY A 409 -15.00 51.22 22.70
C GLY A 409 -15.63 52.24 21.74
N ASN A 410 -16.83 51.98 21.21
CA ASN A 410 -17.50 52.87 20.28
C ASN A 410 -18.12 54.07 21.04
N LYS A 411 -17.54 55.25 20.86
CA LYS A 411 -17.94 56.48 21.57
C LYS A 411 -19.43 56.82 21.40
N THR A 412 -19.98 56.62 20.20
CA THR A 412 -21.39 56.91 19.92
C THR A 412 -22.31 55.96 20.69
N LEU A 413 -21.99 54.67 20.72
CA LEU A 413 -22.77 53.68 21.47
C LEU A 413 -22.65 53.92 22.99
N ILE A 414 -21.46 54.28 23.47
CA ILE A 414 -21.22 54.61 24.88
C ILE A 414 -22.06 55.81 25.32
N GLN A 415 -22.09 56.87 24.51
CA GLN A 415 -22.93 58.04 24.79
C GLN A 415 -24.42 57.67 24.82
N HIS A 416 -24.91 56.96 23.80
CA HIS A 416 -26.33 56.57 23.72
C HIS A 416 -26.74 55.68 24.90
N ALA A 417 -25.94 54.67 25.25
CA ALA A 417 -26.20 53.83 26.40
C ALA A 417 -26.14 54.63 27.73
N GLY A 418 -25.23 55.59 27.83
CA GLY A 418 -25.13 56.50 28.97
C GLY A 418 -26.37 57.39 29.13
N GLU A 419 -26.94 57.88 28.02
CA GLU A 419 -28.19 58.65 28.01
C GLU A 419 -29.37 57.80 28.49
N LEU A 420 -29.54 56.59 27.95
CA LEU A 420 -30.59 55.66 28.42
C LEU A 420 -30.44 55.34 29.91
N ARG A 421 -29.21 55.17 30.38
CA ARG A 421 -28.91 54.84 31.78
C ARG A 421 -29.24 55.97 32.75
N LYS A 422 -29.20 57.25 32.32
CA LYS A 422 -29.61 58.39 33.16
C LYS A 422 -31.10 58.36 33.54
N HIS A 423 -31.89 57.59 32.80
CA HIS A 423 -33.34 57.47 33.00
C HIS A 423 -33.77 56.20 33.77
N LEU A 424 -32.81 55.36 34.18
CA LEU A 424 -33.02 54.26 35.12
C LEU A 424 -33.01 54.76 36.56
#